data_AF-A0A673UQ03-F1
#
_entry.id   AF-A0A673UQ03-F1
#
_cell.length_a   1.000
_cell.length_b   1.000
_cell.length_c   1.000
_cell.angle_alpha   90.00
_cell.angle_beta   90.00
_cell.angle_gamma   90.00
#
_symmetry.space_group_name_H-M   'P 1'
#
loop_
_entity.id
_entity.type
_entity.pdbx_description
1 polymer ?
#
loop_
_entity_poly.entity_id
_entity_poly.type
_entity_poly.pdbx_seq_one_letter_code
_entity_poly.pdbx_strand_id
1 'polypeptide(L)'
;GGEAAAGAPEPLSTAEAPAAAAALPAWMRLYFYGMHGITLDVLVSSVRRFASSPDLRMLGFSSPYRCLLHSLTHLALEKVYLQQRRCPSAFLFNFLVYPSAHVALQTLAGPAPLLGLRSGPGSRAAPGTLDLALQYVLALYHCHVFLKRFLRLRYRRQPEPQQHQRHWPGAPPAPLGAPAPAVAGGRRRLPRDSRGVGGASSHGLPDLLRFLFFGMHGFLDEIFFTFFFNLLGQGDGATSGHTSLWSFFMYGSCSFVVEKLYFHLHYSRGWNTWKRVPIYVIFIYVWELSWGLGLRTCGACSWDYSHYPLNFMGLITLMYLPGWIFLSVYQDLLSNVLWRVQYVPTK
;
A
#
# COMPACT_ATOMS: atom_id res chain seq x y z
N GLY A 1 30.87 -41.71 -53.12
CA GLY A 1 30.54 -42.50 -51.92
C GLY A 1 30.17 -41.52 -50.84
N GLY A 2 28.89 -41.47 -50.49
CA GLY A 2 28.38 -40.68 -49.38
C GLY A 2 28.36 -41.54 -48.12
N GLU A 3 28.73 -40.95 -46.99
CA GLU A 3 28.80 -41.62 -45.71
C GLU A 3 27.77 -41.04 -44.74
N ALA A 4 27.23 -41.94 -43.92
CA ALA A 4 25.94 -41.86 -43.30
C ALA A 4 25.92 -41.20 -41.91
N ALA A 5 24.69 -40.86 -41.53
CA ALA A 5 24.15 -40.38 -40.26
C ALA A 5 24.79 -40.89 -38.94
N ALA A 6 24.82 -39.98 -37.96
CA ALA A 6 24.55 -40.28 -36.55
C ALA A 6 23.80 -39.08 -35.93
N GLY A 7 22.57 -39.32 -35.48
CA GLY A 7 21.65 -38.30 -34.96
C GLY A 7 21.98 -37.84 -33.54
N ALA A 8 21.62 -36.59 -33.24
CA ALA A 8 21.56 -36.04 -31.89
C ALA A 8 20.12 -35.57 -31.59
N PRO A 9 19.59 -35.82 -30.38
CA PRO A 9 18.19 -35.56 -30.06
C PRO A 9 17.92 -34.06 -29.82
N GLU A 10 16.78 -33.58 -30.30
CA GLU A 10 16.25 -32.26 -30.00
C GLU A 10 16.09 -32.03 -28.48
N PRO A 11 16.43 -30.85 -27.95
CA PRO A 11 16.01 -30.47 -26.62
C PRO A 11 14.53 -30.03 -26.66
N LEU A 12 13.69 -30.90 -26.07
CA LEU A 12 12.32 -30.64 -25.65
C LEU A 12 12.15 -29.22 -25.08
N SER A 13 11.21 -28.50 -25.69
CA SER A 13 10.35 -27.44 -25.14
C SER A 13 10.62 -27.09 -23.67
N THR A 14 11.34 -25.98 -23.47
CA THR A 14 11.39 -25.32 -22.16
C THR A 14 9.98 -24.86 -21.80
N ALA A 15 9.33 -25.64 -20.93
CA ALA A 15 8.16 -25.22 -20.19
C ALA A 15 8.40 -23.83 -19.58
N GLU A 16 7.50 -22.89 -19.85
CA GLU A 16 7.50 -21.54 -19.30
C GLU A 16 7.77 -21.56 -17.79
N ALA A 17 8.94 -21.07 -17.39
CA ALA A 17 9.23 -20.81 -15.99
C ALA A 17 8.21 -19.78 -15.47
N PRO A 18 7.49 -20.05 -14.36
CA PRO A 18 6.55 -19.10 -13.82
C PRO A 18 7.28 -17.81 -13.45
N ALA A 19 6.81 -16.68 -14.01
CA ALA A 19 7.40 -15.35 -13.85
C ALA A 19 7.92 -15.11 -12.42
N ALA A 20 9.25 -15.12 -12.25
CA ALA A 20 9.89 -15.06 -10.95
C ALA A 20 9.53 -13.73 -10.26
N ALA A 21 8.86 -13.80 -9.11
CA ALA A 21 8.48 -12.62 -8.34
C ALA A 21 9.74 -11.90 -7.83
N ALA A 22 9.96 -10.68 -8.32
CA ALA A 22 11.15 -9.89 -8.00
C ALA A 22 10.99 -9.18 -6.64
N ALA A 23 12.10 -8.67 -6.10
CA ALA A 23 12.03 -7.74 -4.97
C ALA A 23 11.22 -6.48 -5.35
N LEU A 24 10.60 -5.82 -4.36
CA LEU A 24 9.88 -4.56 -4.58
C LEU A 24 10.77 -3.52 -5.28
N PRO A 25 10.31 -2.85 -6.36
CA PRO A 25 10.99 -1.71 -6.97
C PRO A 25 11.29 -0.58 -5.98
N ALA A 26 12.32 0.22 -6.26
CA ALA A 26 12.77 1.30 -5.38
C ALA A 26 11.66 2.32 -5.07
N TRP A 27 10.85 2.71 -6.07
CA TRP A 27 9.75 3.66 -5.89
C TRP A 27 8.68 3.12 -4.92
N MET A 28 8.36 1.82 -4.97
CA MET A 28 7.42 1.20 -4.03
C MET A 28 8.00 1.23 -2.62
N ARG A 29 9.29 0.92 -2.48
CA ARG A 29 9.96 0.96 -1.17
C ARG A 29 9.91 2.35 -0.56
N LEU A 30 10.26 3.38 -1.33
CA LEU A 30 10.14 4.78 -0.90
C LEU A 30 8.71 5.09 -0.44
N TYR A 31 7.70 4.70 -1.23
CA TYR A 31 6.30 4.90 -0.88
C TYR A 31 5.91 4.23 0.44
N PHE A 32 6.22 2.95 0.62
CA PHE A 32 5.93 2.22 1.85
C PHE A 32 6.66 2.81 3.07
N TYR A 33 7.91 3.24 2.89
CA TYR A 33 8.70 3.86 3.94
C TYR A 33 8.16 5.23 4.36
N GLY A 34 7.81 6.09 3.40
CA GLY A 34 7.19 7.38 3.69
C GLY A 34 5.85 7.23 4.40
N MET A 35 4.98 6.37 3.86
CA MET A 35 3.67 6.07 4.44
C MET A 35 3.77 5.50 5.87
N HIS A 36 4.70 4.57 6.10
CA HIS A 36 4.93 4.01 7.42
C HIS A 36 5.48 5.05 8.40
N GLY A 37 6.42 5.91 7.96
CA GLY A 37 6.95 7.00 8.77
C GLY A 37 5.88 8.02 9.18
N ILE A 38 5.00 8.43 8.26
CA ILE A 38 3.84 9.29 8.60
C ILE A 38 2.96 8.59 9.64
N THR A 39 2.71 7.29 9.49
CA THR A 39 1.89 6.53 10.44
C THR A 39 2.50 6.58 11.84
N LEU A 40 3.81 6.43 11.96
CA LEU A 40 4.51 6.53 13.25
C LEU A 40 4.45 7.95 13.82
N ASP A 41 4.63 8.99 12.98
CA ASP A 41 4.49 10.39 13.39
C ASP A 41 3.10 10.67 13.97
N VAL A 42 2.05 10.24 13.26
CA VAL A 42 0.65 10.39 13.67
C VAL A 42 0.39 9.66 14.98
N LEU A 43 0.76 8.38 15.09
CA LEU A 43 0.57 7.58 16.31
C LEU A 43 1.27 8.21 17.52
N VAL A 44 2.55 8.56 17.39
CA VAL A 44 3.35 9.12 18.48
C VAL A 44 2.81 10.49 18.90
N SER A 45 2.49 11.36 17.94
CA SER A 45 1.98 12.71 18.24
C SER A 45 0.58 12.66 18.86
N SER A 46 -0.32 11.79 18.37
CA SER A 46 -1.65 11.57 18.96
C SER A 46 -1.56 11.06 20.40
N VAL A 47 -0.70 10.06 20.68
CA VAL A 47 -0.55 9.49 22.03
C VAL A 47 0.03 10.52 23.01
N ARG A 48 1.07 11.26 22.61
CA ARG A 48 1.66 12.31 23.45
C ARG A 48 0.67 13.43 23.75
N ARG A 49 -0.11 13.82 22.74
CA ARG A 49 -1.15 14.84 22.91
C ARG A 49 -2.24 14.34 23.85
N PHE A 50 -2.75 13.13 23.64
CA PHE A 50 -3.77 12.52 24.50
C PHE A 50 -3.31 12.40 25.97
N ALA A 51 -2.05 12.05 26.20
CA ALA A 51 -1.47 11.98 27.54
C ALA A 51 -1.38 13.36 28.22
N SER A 52 -1.29 14.44 27.45
CA SER A 52 -1.18 15.82 27.95
C SER A 52 -2.54 16.51 28.07
N SER A 53 -3.42 16.29 27.10
CA SER A 53 -4.80 16.76 27.04
C SER A 53 -5.69 15.66 26.44
N PRO A 54 -6.54 15.01 27.25
CA PRO A 54 -7.36 13.90 26.79
C PRO A 54 -8.47 14.41 25.86
N ASP A 55 -8.18 14.37 24.55
CA ASP A 55 -9.13 14.68 23.47
C ASP A 55 -9.44 13.40 22.68
N LEU A 56 -10.72 13.01 22.67
CA LEU A 56 -11.21 11.80 22.01
C LEU A 56 -11.07 11.83 20.48
N ARG A 57 -10.81 13.01 19.89
CA ARG A 57 -10.47 13.13 18.47
C ARG A 57 -9.11 12.56 18.14
N MET A 58 -8.21 12.43 19.13
CA MET A 58 -6.88 11.82 19.01
C MET A 58 -6.08 12.31 17.79
N LEU A 59 -6.03 13.63 17.60
CA LEU A 59 -5.36 14.26 16.46
C LEU A 59 -3.84 14.05 16.50
N GLY A 60 -3.30 13.60 15.37
CA GLY A 60 -1.87 13.43 15.11
C GLY A 60 -1.42 14.29 13.93
N PHE A 61 -0.11 14.48 13.81
CA PHE A 61 0.50 15.46 12.91
C PHE A 61 1.69 14.87 12.16
N SER A 62 1.82 15.23 10.89
CA SER A 62 3.02 15.01 10.08
C SER A 62 3.04 16.01 8.92
N SER A 63 3.95 15.85 7.95
CA SER A 63 3.98 16.69 6.75
C SER A 63 4.51 15.94 5.54
N PRO A 64 4.19 16.38 4.31
CA PRO A 64 4.78 15.82 3.10
C PRO A 64 6.32 15.87 3.08
N TYR A 65 6.92 16.88 3.71
CA TYR A 65 8.37 16.95 3.87
C TYR A 65 8.91 15.81 4.74
N ARG A 66 8.25 15.53 5.88
CA ARG A 66 8.60 14.39 6.75
C ARG A 66 8.39 13.06 6.03
N CYS A 67 7.36 12.94 5.19
CA CYS A 67 7.16 11.76 4.35
C CYS A 67 8.38 11.45 3.48
N LEU A 68 8.92 12.46 2.79
CA LEU A 68 10.12 12.32 1.97
C LEU A 68 11.33 11.93 2.83
N LEU A 69 11.48 12.57 3.99
CA LEU A 69 12.55 12.31 4.92
C LEU A 69 12.53 10.87 5.45
N HIS A 70 11.36 10.39 5.88
CA HIS A 70 11.12 9.00 6.27
C HIS A 70 11.43 8.04 5.11
N SER A 71 10.99 8.37 3.89
CA SER A 71 11.26 7.56 2.70
C SER A 71 12.76 7.35 2.49
N LEU A 72 13.56 8.42 2.59
CA LEU A 72 15.01 8.38 2.36
C LEU A 72 15.77 7.74 3.53
N THR A 73 15.43 8.09 4.76
CA THR A 73 16.09 7.57 5.97
C THR A 73 15.84 6.07 6.12
N HIS A 74 14.60 5.60 5.95
CA HIS A 74 14.30 4.17 6.02
C HIS A 74 14.90 3.38 4.85
N LEU A 75 15.03 3.99 3.66
CA LEU A 75 15.77 3.37 2.55
C LEU A 75 17.26 3.22 2.87
N ALA A 76 17.89 4.22 3.49
CA ALA A 76 19.28 4.12 3.96
C ALA A 76 19.41 3.07 5.07
N LEU A 77 18.48 3.02 6.01
CA LEU A 77 18.44 2.02 7.08
C LEU A 77 18.25 0.59 6.56
N GLU A 78 17.50 0.39 5.47
CA GLU A 78 17.42 -0.89 4.79
C GLU A 78 18.81 -1.35 4.33
N LYS A 79 19.63 -0.44 3.77
CA LYS A 79 21.01 -0.77 3.35
C LYS A 79 21.89 -1.16 4.53
N VAL A 80 21.78 -0.44 5.65
CA VAL A 80 22.46 -0.79 6.90
C VAL A 80 22.01 -2.17 7.36
N TYR A 81 20.70 -2.43 7.41
CA TYR A 81 20.14 -3.72 7.82
C TYR A 81 20.65 -4.89 6.97
N LEU A 82 20.76 -4.72 5.65
CA LEU A 82 21.29 -5.76 4.76
C LEU A 82 22.79 -6.06 5.00
N GLN A 83 23.55 -5.13 5.60
CA GLN A 83 24.93 -5.37 6.01
C GLN A 83 25.06 -6.27 7.24
N GLN A 84 23.95 -6.64 7.90
CA GLN A 84 23.95 -7.56 9.06
C GLN A 84 24.75 -8.85 8.79
N ARG A 85 24.73 -9.36 7.55
CA ARG A 85 25.46 -10.58 7.15
C ARG A 85 26.98 -10.45 7.24
N ARG A 86 27.50 -9.22 7.28
CA ARG A 86 28.94 -8.91 7.38
C ARG A 86 29.39 -8.71 8.82
N CYS A 87 28.46 -8.56 9.78
CA CYS A 87 28.80 -8.39 11.18
C CYS A 87 28.99 -9.74 11.88
N PRO A 88 30.07 -9.93 12.65
CA PRO A 88 30.35 -11.19 13.33
C PRO A 88 29.36 -11.49 14.45
N SER A 89 28.75 -10.46 15.07
CA SER A 89 27.74 -10.61 16.12
C SER A 89 26.41 -9.99 15.70
N ALA A 90 25.40 -10.84 15.54
CA ALA A 90 24.03 -10.41 15.29
C ALA A 90 23.45 -9.59 16.46
N PHE A 91 23.88 -9.88 17.69
CA PHE A 91 23.46 -9.16 18.89
C PHE A 91 23.95 -7.71 18.86
N LEU A 92 25.26 -7.49 18.66
CA LEU A 92 25.83 -6.15 18.56
C LEU A 92 25.20 -5.37 17.40
N PHE A 93 24.93 -6.05 16.28
CA PHE A 93 24.28 -5.40 15.15
C PHE A 93 22.85 -4.92 15.50
N ASN A 94 22.02 -5.80 16.04
CA ASN A 94 20.59 -5.52 16.27
C ASN A 94 20.33 -4.53 17.43
N PHE A 95 21.17 -4.53 18.47
CA PHE A 95 20.95 -3.73 19.69
C PHE A 95 21.84 -2.49 19.81
N LEU A 96 22.97 -2.44 19.08
CA LEU A 96 23.92 -1.32 19.15
C LEU A 96 24.05 -0.61 17.80
N VAL A 97 24.54 -1.30 16.77
CA VAL A 97 24.88 -0.67 15.48
C VAL A 97 23.65 -0.11 14.79
N TYR A 98 22.60 -0.93 14.66
CA TYR A 98 21.38 -0.54 13.96
C TYR A 98 20.63 0.58 14.70
N PRO A 99 20.36 0.50 16.02
CA PRO A 99 19.74 1.60 16.74
C PRO A 99 20.56 2.89 16.72
N SER A 100 21.89 2.80 16.82
CA SER A 100 22.76 3.98 16.72
C SER A 100 22.66 4.66 15.35
N ALA A 101 22.68 3.87 14.27
CA ALA A 101 22.50 4.39 12.91
C ALA A 101 21.10 5.02 12.71
N HIS A 102 20.06 4.43 13.29
CA HIS A 102 18.71 4.98 13.28
C HIS A 102 18.64 6.34 13.98
N VAL A 103 19.12 6.44 15.22
CA VAL A 103 19.13 7.70 15.98
C VAL A 103 19.97 8.76 15.26
N ALA A 104 21.13 8.39 14.73
CA ALA A 104 22.00 9.30 13.98
C ALA A 104 21.32 9.84 12.72
N LEU A 105 20.70 8.97 11.91
CA LEU A 105 19.98 9.37 10.71
C LEU A 105 18.78 10.25 11.03
N GLN A 106 18.00 9.91 12.07
CA GLN A 106 16.85 10.73 12.48
C GLN A 106 17.28 12.10 13.03
N THR A 107 18.44 12.19 13.70
CA THR A 107 19.00 13.47 14.18
C THR A 107 19.52 14.32 13.02
N LEU A 108 20.17 13.71 12.02
CA LEU A 108 20.72 14.39 10.84
C LEU A 108 19.63 14.86 9.86
N ALA A 109 18.57 14.06 9.75
CA ALA A 109 17.39 14.32 8.93
C ALA A 109 16.66 15.63 9.31
N GLY A 110 17.02 16.21 10.45
CA GLY A 110 16.65 17.55 10.89
C GLY A 110 16.22 17.52 12.36
N PRO A 111 16.42 18.62 13.11
CA PRO A 111 15.94 18.71 14.48
C PRO A 111 14.41 18.79 14.46
N ALA A 112 13.74 17.65 14.40
CA ALA A 112 12.36 17.58 14.81
C ALA A 112 12.38 17.56 16.33
N PRO A 113 11.80 18.55 17.04
CA PRO A 113 10.96 18.10 18.12
C PRO A 113 9.86 17.29 17.42
N LEU A 114 9.65 16.05 17.86
CA LEU A 114 8.48 15.22 17.58
C LEU A 114 7.16 15.89 18.06
N LEU A 115 7.14 17.21 18.18
CA LEU A 115 6.17 17.99 18.92
C LEU A 115 5.82 19.21 18.07
N GLY A 116 4.61 19.22 17.53
CA GLY A 116 3.90 20.47 17.19
C GLY A 116 3.58 21.34 18.41
N LEU A 117 4.32 21.20 19.51
CA LEU A 117 4.28 22.12 20.65
C LEU A 117 5.45 23.08 20.51
N ARG A 118 5.16 24.18 19.81
CA ARG A 118 5.74 25.52 19.96
C ARG A 118 7.16 25.55 20.54
N SER A 119 8.16 25.43 19.69
CA SER A 119 9.44 26.13 19.91
C SER A 119 9.47 27.30 18.93
N GLY A 120 9.46 28.52 19.47
CA GLY A 120 9.66 29.74 18.69
C GLY A 120 10.98 29.71 17.90
N PRO A 121 11.19 30.66 16.99
CA PRO A 121 12.38 30.71 16.16
C PRO A 121 13.61 30.87 17.07
N GLY A 122 14.44 29.83 17.21
CA GLY A 122 15.76 29.97 17.83
C GLY A 122 16.33 28.82 18.69
N SER A 123 15.59 27.77 19.06
CA SER A 123 16.14 26.75 19.99
C SER A 123 16.40 25.40 19.32
N ARG A 124 17.67 25.14 18.95
CA ARG A 124 18.22 23.79 18.75
C ARG A 124 18.31 23.10 20.12
N ALA A 125 17.19 22.76 20.73
CA ALA A 125 17.19 21.95 21.93
C ALA A 125 17.59 20.52 21.57
N ALA A 126 18.58 19.97 22.26
CA ALA A 126 18.93 18.55 22.14
C ALA A 126 17.71 17.68 22.50
N PRO A 127 17.51 16.54 21.81
CA PRO A 127 16.40 15.64 22.13
C PRO A 127 16.47 15.22 23.60
N GLY A 128 15.35 15.30 24.31
CA GLY A 128 15.28 14.89 25.72
C GLY A 128 15.53 13.40 25.88
N THR A 129 15.86 12.95 27.09
CA THR A 129 16.11 11.52 27.38
C THR A 129 14.96 10.61 26.95
N LEU A 130 13.71 11.06 27.13
CA LEU A 130 12.52 10.32 26.70
C LEU A 130 12.39 10.24 25.18
N ASP A 131 12.80 11.28 24.44
CA ASP A 131 12.80 11.26 22.97
C ASP A 131 13.86 10.29 22.44
N LEU A 132 15.05 10.28 23.03
CA LEU A 132 16.10 9.30 22.70
C LEU A 132 15.66 7.86 23.01
N ALA A 133 15.03 7.64 24.17
CA ALA A 133 14.49 6.33 24.53
C ALA A 133 13.42 5.87 23.55
N LEU A 134 12.50 6.76 23.15
CA LEU A 134 11.49 6.45 22.13
C LEU A 134 12.14 6.12 20.78
N GLN A 135 13.12 6.92 20.32
CA GLN A 135 13.84 6.68 19.08
C GLN A 135 14.56 5.33 19.08
N TYR A 136 15.13 4.93 20.23
CA TYR A 136 15.74 3.62 20.40
C TYR A 136 14.71 2.48 20.29
N VAL A 137 13.55 2.60 20.96
CA VAL A 137 12.46 1.62 20.88
C VAL A 137 11.92 1.50 19.45
N LEU A 138 11.73 2.64 18.76
CA LEU A 138 11.33 2.66 17.35
C LEU A 138 12.37 2.00 16.45
N ALA A 139 13.65 2.20 16.72
CA ALA A 139 14.72 1.54 15.97
C ALA A 139 14.67 0.01 16.14
N LEU A 140 14.44 -0.48 17.36
CA LEU A 140 14.28 -1.92 17.63
C LEU A 140 13.05 -2.48 16.93
N TYR A 141 11.93 -1.78 16.97
CA TYR A 141 10.73 -2.14 16.21
C TYR A 141 11.03 -2.23 14.71
N HIS A 142 11.74 -1.23 14.18
CA HIS A 142 12.01 -1.15 12.75
C HIS A 142 12.87 -2.32 12.25
N CYS A 143 13.93 -2.71 12.95
CA CYS A 143 14.77 -3.83 12.53
C CYS A 143 14.14 -5.21 12.81
N HIS A 144 13.51 -5.40 13.97
CA HIS A 144 13.01 -6.72 14.37
C HIS A 144 11.66 -7.07 13.76
N VAL A 145 10.80 -6.07 13.56
CA VAL A 145 9.42 -6.26 13.10
C VAL A 145 9.25 -5.77 11.67
N PHE A 146 9.47 -4.48 11.44
CA PHE A 146 9.11 -3.86 10.17
C PHE A 146 9.95 -4.37 9.00
N LEU A 147 11.28 -4.16 8.99
CA LEU A 147 12.16 -4.60 7.91
C LEU A 147 12.12 -6.12 7.69
N LYS A 148 12.10 -6.89 8.79
CA LYS A 148 12.01 -8.35 8.74
C LYS A 148 10.75 -8.85 8.03
N ARG A 149 9.62 -8.15 8.17
CA ARG A 149 8.35 -8.46 7.49
C ARG A 149 8.29 -7.82 6.10
N PHE A 150 8.74 -6.59 5.97
CA PHE A 150 8.70 -5.80 4.74
C PHE A 150 9.53 -6.41 3.62
N LEU A 151 10.74 -6.89 3.91
CA LEU A 151 11.62 -7.53 2.93
C LEU A 151 11.09 -8.89 2.40
N ARG A 152 9.99 -9.40 2.97
CA ARG A 152 9.28 -10.59 2.45
C ARG A 152 8.29 -10.27 1.35
N LEU A 153 8.01 -8.98 1.12
CA LEU A 153 7.14 -8.55 0.03
C LEU A 153 7.85 -8.70 -1.31
N ARG A 154 7.14 -9.29 -2.27
CA ARG A 154 7.60 -9.48 -3.65
C ARG A 154 6.62 -8.82 -4.60
N TYR A 155 7.14 -8.32 -5.71
CA TYR A 155 6.34 -7.73 -6.78
C TYR A 155 6.34 -8.66 -7.99
N ARG A 156 5.15 -9.09 -8.42
CA ARG A 156 4.98 -9.89 -9.63
C ARG A 156 4.92 -8.95 -10.85
N ARG A 157 5.90 -9.10 -11.74
CA ARG A 157 5.85 -8.45 -13.05
C ARG A 157 4.91 -9.23 -13.96
N GLN A 158 4.04 -8.56 -14.71
CA GLN A 158 3.33 -9.21 -15.81
C GLN A 158 4.36 -9.68 -16.85
N PRO A 159 4.17 -10.86 -17.48
CA PRO A 159 4.80 -11.11 -18.77
C PRO A 159 4.42 -9.97 -19.70
N GLU A 160 5.38 -9.37 -20.39
CA GLU A 160 5.07 -8.51 -21.54
C GLU A 160 4.10 -9.29 -22.45
N PRO A 161 3.06 -8.65 -23.01
CA PRO A 161 2.37 -9.27 -24.12
C PRO A 161 3.43 -9.48 -25.21
N GLN A 162 3.88 -10.73 -25.39
CA GLN A 162 4.63 -11.10 -26.57
C GLN A 162 3.82 -10.62 -27.75
N GLN A 163 4.40 -9.64 -28.43
CA GLN A 163 3.94 -9.09 -29.69
C GLN A 163 3.76 -10.29 -30.62
N HIS A 164 2.54 -10.84 -30.69
CA HIS A 164 2.17 -11.82 -31.68
C HIS A 164 2.39 -11.11 -33.01
N GLN A 165 3.56 -11.35 -33.61
CA GLN A 165 3.82 -11.06 -34.98
C GLN A 165 2.63 -11.62 -35.73
N ARG A 166 1.82 -10.73 -36.31
CA ARG A 166 0.86 -11.06 -37.35
C ARG A 166 1.70 -11.55 -38.53
N HIS A 167 2.15 -12.80 -38.48
CA HIS A 167 2.61 -13.52 -39.64
C HIS A 167 1.36 -13.74 -40.49
N TRP A 168 1.21 -12.88 -41.48
CA TRP A 168 0.28 -13.02 -42.59
C TRP A 168 0.76 -14.21 -43.42
N PRO A 169 0.08 -15.37 -43.47
CA PRO A 169 0.41 -16.39 -44.44
C PRO A 169 -0.28 -15.99 -45.74
N GLY A 170 0.39 -15.15 -46.54
CA GLY A 170 0.06 -14.99 -47.94
C GLY A 170 0.55 -16.23 -48.68
N ALA A 171 -0.36 -17.16 -48.98
CA ALA A 171 -0.13 -18.18 -50.01
C ALA A 171 -1.39 -18.32 -50.87
N PRO A 172 -1.24 -18.52 -52.19
CA PRO A 172 -2.29 -18.30 -53.20
C PRO A 172 -3.31 -19.46 -53.25
N PRO A 173 -4.49 -19.26 -53.88
CA PRO A 173 -5.61 -20.16 -53.73
C PRO A 173 -5.44 -21.44 -54.57
N ALA A 174 -5.83 -22.58 -54.00
CA ALA A 174 -6.03 -23.85 -54.70
C ALA A 174 -7.42 -24.41 -54.33
N PRO A 175 -8.07 -25.19 -55.23
CA PRO A 175 -9.50 -25.07 -55.49
C PRO A 175 -10.40 -26.00 -54.67
N LEU A 176 -11.70 -25.65 -54.71
CA LEU A 176 -12.89 -26.38 -54.25
C LEU A 176 -12.83 -27.91 -54.41
N GLY A 177 -13.09 -28.66 -53.34
CA GLY A 177 -13.38 -30.09 -53.43
C GLY A 177 -13.48 -30.86 -52.11
N ALA A 178 -14.70 -30.96 -51.58
CA ALA A 178 -15.22 -32.12 -50.83
C ALA A 178 -14.76 -32.33 -49.35
N PRO A 179 -15.45 -33.19 -48.55
CA PRO A 179 -16.33 -32.74 -47.48
C PRO A 179 -15.88 -33.17 -46.06
N ALA A 180 -16.32 -32.42 -45.05
CA ALA A 180 -16.18 -32.81 -43.65
C ALA A 180 -17.06 -34.03 -43.30
N PRO A 181 -16.60 -34.99 -42.48
CA PRO A 181 -17.49 -35.88 -41.78
C PRO A 181 -17.75 -35.41 -40.34
N ALA A 182 -19.00 -35.64 -39.96
CA ALA A 182 -19.66 -35.22 -38.75
C ALA A 182 -19.24 -35.98 -37.49
N VAL A 183 -19.50 -35.28 -36.39
CA VAL A 183 -19.74 -35.71 -35.02
C VAL A 183 -20.39 -37.11 -34.88
N ALA A 184 -19.77 -37.96 -34.07
CA ALA A 184 -20.40 -38.98 -33.22
C ALA A 184 -19.39 -39.33 -32.10
N GLY A 185 -19.61 -39.03 -30.82
CA GLY A 185 -20.61 -39.68 -29.98
C GLY A 185 -19.97 -40.88 -29.27
N GLY A 186 -19.31 -40.68 -28.12
CA GLY A 186 -18.66 -41.78 -27.40
C GLY A 186 -18.25 -41.43 -25.97
N ARG A 187 -19.16 -41.69 -25.02
CA ARG A 187 -18.95 -41.62 -23.56
C ARG A 187 -17.62 -42.24 -23.13
N ARG A 188 -16.78 -41.49 -22.41
CA ARG A 188 -15.79 -42.09 -21.48
C ARG A 188 -16.06 -41.64 -20.06
N ARG A 189 -16.11 -42.66 -19.21
CA ARG A 189 -16.46 -42.67 -17.80
C ARG A 189 -15.61 -41.69 -17.00
N LEU A 190 -16.30 -40.94 -16.14
CA LEU A 190 -15.74 -40.19 -15.04
C LEU A 190 -15.10 -41.16 -14.02
N PRO A 191 -13.82 -41.03 -13.64
CA PRO A 191 -13.35 -41.52 -12.36
C PRO A 191 -13.68 -40.47 -11.31
N ARG A 192 -14.42 -40.91 -10.30
CA ARG A 192 -14.79 -40.17 -9.11
C ARG A 192 -13.61 -40.23 -8.14
N ASP A 193 -12.70 -39.26 -8.21
CA ASP A 193 -11.72 -39.06 -7.14
C ASP A 193 -12.30 -38.08 -6.12
N SER A 194 -12.62 -38.64 -4.96
CA SER A 194 -12.96 -37.90 -3.74
C SER A 194 -11.69 -37.72 -2.91
N ARG A 195 -11.50 -36.50 -2.40
CA ARG A 195 -10.52 -36.04 -1.39
C ARG A 195 -9.25 -35.38 -1.93
N GLY A 196 -9.30 -34.05 -1.88
CA GLY A 196 -8.15 -33.16 -1.85
C GLY A 196 -8.61 -31.75 -1.48
N VAL A 197 -8.98 -31.52 -0.22
CA VAL A 197 -9.04 -30.16 0.34
C VAL A 197 -7.59 -29.68 0.41
N GLY A 198 -7.12 -29.06 -0.66
CA GLY A 198 -5.73 -28.65 -0.79
C GLY A 198 -5.54 -27.79 -2.01
N GLY A 199 -5.56 -26.47 -1.82
CA GLY A 199 -5.25 -25.52 -2.88
C GLY A 199 -5.93 -24.17 -2.71
N ALA A 200 -5.81 -23.54 -1.55
CA ALA A 200 -6.05 -22.10 -1.47
C ALA A 200 -4.92 -21.42 -2.28
N SER A 201 -5.20 -21.13 -3.55
CA SER A 201 -4.36 -20.33 -4.42
C SER A 201 -4.27 -18.92 -3.84
N SER A 202 -3.29 -18.70 -2.97
CA SER A 202 -3.05 -17.42 -2.31
C SER A 202 -2.51 -16.39 -3.31
N HIS A 203 -3.40 -15.82 -4.12
CA HIS A 203 -3.09 -14.68 -4.97
C HIS A 203 -3.15 -13.39 -4.14
N GLY A 204 -1.98 -12.90 -3.71
CA GLY A 204 -1.78 -11.55 -3.16
C GLY A 204 -1.50 -11.49 -1.65
N LEU A 205 -1.48 -10.26 -1.12
CA LEU A 205 -1.27 -9.96 0.30
C LEU A 205 -2.37 -10.57 1.21
N PRO A 206 -2.07 -11.04 2.42
CA PRO A 206 -3.07 -11.35 3.44
C PRO A 206 -4.00 -10.17 3.75
N ASP A 207 -5.28 -10.44 4.05
CA ASP A 207 -6.29 -9.40 4.26
C ASP A 207 -5.96 -8.44 5.42
N LEU A 208 -5.34 -8.94 6.50
CA LEU A 208 -4.85 -8.08 7.58
C LEU A 208 -3.77 -7.10 7.09
N LEU A 209 -2.83 -7.55 6.25
CA LEU A 209 -1.79 -6.67 5.70
C LEU A 209 -2.38 -5.65 4.71
N ARG A 210 -3.44 -6.02 3.99
CA ARG A 210 -4.19 -5.08 3.13
C ARG A 210 -4.89 -4.01 3.96
N PHE A 211 -5.59 -4.40 5.04
CA PHE A 211 -6.24 -3.45 5.93
C PHE A 211 -5.23 -2.48 6.56
N LEU A 212 -4.10 -3.00 7.06
CA LEU A 212 -3.02 -2.16 7.58
C LEU A 212 -2.46 -1.20 6.51
N PHE A 213 -2.27 -1.68 5.29
CA PHE A 213 -1.84 -0.84 4.17
C PHE A 213 -2.83 0.29 3.92
N PHE A 214 -4.13 0.00 3.81
CA PHE A 214 -5.15 1.01 3.57
C PHE A 214 -5.32 2.00 4.72
N GLY A 215 -5.20 1.56 5.98
CA GLY A 215 -5.23 2.49 7.11
C GLY A 215 -4.04 3.44 7.13
N MET A 216 -2.83 2.93 6.89
CA MET A 216 -1.62 3.78 6.78
C MET A 216 -1.71 4.71 5.56
N HIS A 217 -2.29 4.24 4.47
CA HIS A 217 -2.48 5.02 3.27
C HIS A 217 -3.51 6.14 3.48
N GLY A 218 -4.60 5.88 4.21
CA GLY A 218 -5.57 6.90 4.58
C GLY A 218 -4.95 8.02 5.41
N PHE A 219 -4.02 7.70 6.32
CA PHE A 219 -3.23 8.73 7.01
C PHE A 219 -2.37 9.56 6.06
N LEU A 220 -1.70 8.91 5.10
CA LEU A 220 -0.92 9.61 4.08
C LEU A 220 -1.80 10.59 3.28
N ASP A 221 -2.97 10.13 2.83
CA ASP A 221 -3.90 10.94 2.04
C ASP A 221 -4.43 12.13 2.85
N GLU A 222 -4.85 11.92 4.10
CA GLU A 222 -5.38 12.99 4.95
C GLU A 222 -4.30 14.01 5.35
N ILE A 223 -3.08 13.57 5.64
CA ILE A 223 -1.95 14.47 5.93
C ILE A 223 -1.64 15.35 4.71
N PHE A 224 -1.63 14.77 3.50
CA PHE A 224 -1.40 15.56 2.28
C PHE A 224 -2.57 16.52 2.02
N PHE A 225 -3.80 16.03 2.14
CA PHE A 225 -5.00 16.84 1.94
C PHE A 225 -5.04 18.03 2.90
N THR A 226 -4.93 17.79 4.21
CA THR A 226 -4.98 18.85 5.23
C THR A 226 -3.79 19.79 5.11
N PHE A 227 -2.59 19.30 4.76
CA PHE A 227 -1.43 20.15 4.50
C PHE A 227 -1.68 21.12 3.34
N PHE A 228 -2.09 20.62 2.18
CA PHE A 228 -2.36 21.50 1.03
C PHE A 228 -3.56 22.42 1.29
N PHE A 229 -4.57 21.94 2.00
CA PHE A 229 -5.70 22.76 2.39
C PHE A 229 -5.28 23.91 3.32
N ASN A 230 -4.40 23.65 4.29
CA ASN A 230 -3.82 24.67 5.16
C ASN A 230 -2.92 25.65 4.40
N LEU A 231 -2.16 25.18 3.40
CA LEU A 231 -1.31 26.04 2.57
C LEU A 231 -2.11 26.96 1.63
N LEU A 232 -3.23 26.47 1.10
CA LEU A 232 -4.06 27.20 0.14
C LEU A 232 -5.11 28.10 0.83
N GLY A 233 -5.55 27.73 2.03
CA GLY A 233 -6.38 28.59 2.88
C GLY A 233 -5.58 29.75 3.45
N GLN A 234 -6.23 30.88 3.74
CA GLN A 234 -5.60 32.06 4.37
C GLN A 234 -5.15 31.84 5.84
N GLY A 235 -4.83 30.61 6.24
CA GLY A 235 -4.48 30.26 7.62
C GLY A 235 -2.97 30.24 7.85
N ASP A 236 -2.49 31.09 8.76
CA ASP A 236 -1.29 31.07 9.63
C ASP A 236 0.01 30.31 9.24
N GLY A 237 0.22 29.92 7.98
CA GLY A 237 1.47 29.27 7.53
C GLY A 237 1.77 27.96 8.26
N ALA A 238 0.75 27.21 8.69
CA ALA A 238 0.95 25.93 9.37
C ALA A 238 1.63 24.92 8.43
N THR A 239 2.88 24.57 8.73
CA THR A 239 3.74 23.71 7.90
C THR A 239 3.47 22.21 8.05
N SER A 240 2.37 21.83 8.70
CA SER A 240 2.02 20.43 8.98
C SER A 240 0.57 20.10 8.64
N GLY A 241 0.37 18.91 8.09
CA GLY A 241 -0.95 18.28 8.00
C GLY A 241 -1.31 17.60 9.33
N HIS A 242 -2.59 17.28 9.47
CA HIS A 242 -3.14 16.58 10.63
C HIS A 242 -4.18 15.53 10.22
N THR A 243 -4.40 14.55 11.09
CA THR A 243 -5.37 13.46 10.91
C THR A 243 -5.80 12.93 12.28
N SER A 244 -6.97 12.31 12.37
CA SER A 244 -7.42 11.60 13.58
C SER A 244 -6.98 10.14 13.56
N LEU A 245 -6.67 9.53 14.71
CA LEU A 245 -6.46 8.07 14.75
C LEU A 245 -7.68 7.27 14.27
N TRP A 246 -8.89 7.81 14.38
CA TRP A 246 -10.10 7.19 13.86
C TRP A 246 -10.10 7.08 12.34
N SER A 247 -9.39 7.99 11.65
CA SER A 247 -9.23 7.96 10.20
C SER A 247 -8.53 6.69 9.71
N PHE A 248 -7.65 6.08 10.52
CA PHE A 248 -7.05 4.79 10.20
C PHE A 248 -8.12 3.72 9.96
N PHE A 249 -9.08 3.63 10.88
CA PHE A 249 -10.14 2.64 10.82
C PHE A 249 -11.17 3.00 9.76
N MET A 250 -11.55 4.27 9.68
CA MET A 250 -12.51 4.77 8.71
C MET A 250 -12.04 4.56 7.27
N TYR A 251 -10.87 5.11 6.90
CA TYR A 251 -10.33 4.96 5.56
C TYR A 251 -9.83 3.54 5.29
N GLY A 252 -9.19 2.90 6.28
CA GLY A 252 -8.73 1.52 6.16
C GLY A 252 -9.86 0.55 5.85
N SER A 253 -10.99 0.66 6.56
CA SER A 253 -12.18 -0.16 6.31
C SER A 253 -12.88 0.20 5.00
N CYS A 254 -13.01 1.49 4.68
CA CYS A 254 -13.61 1.95 3.43
C CYS A 254 -12.85 1.38 2.23
N SER A 255 -11.53 1.62 2.15
CA SER A 255 -10.70 1.18 1.03
C SER A 255 -10.59 -0.34 0.95
N PHE A 256 -10.61 -1.05 2.09
CA PHE A 256 -10.65 -2.51 2.11
C PHE A 256 -11.95 -3.05 1.46
N VAL A 257 -13.11 -2.48 1.80
CA VAL A 257 -14.39 -2.91 1.20
C VAL A 257 -14.46 -2.50 -0.27
N VAL A 258 -14.01 -1.30 -0.62
CA VAL A 258 -13.94 -0.82 -2.01
C VAL A 258 -13.03 -1.71 -2.86
N GLU A 259 -11.92 -2.22 -2.32
CA GLU A 259 -11.05 -3.17 -3.03
C GLU A 259 -11.78 -4.50 -3.32
N LYS A 260 -12.56 -5.03 -2.37
CA LYS A 260 -13.37 -6.25 -2.61
C LYS A 260 -14.45 -5.98 -3.66
N LEU A 261 -15.07 -4.81 -3.62
CA LEU A 261 -16.03 -4.37 -4.62
C LEU A 261 -15.37 -4.21 -6.00
N TYR A 262 -14.14 -3.69 -6.05
CA TYR A 262 -13.33 -3.62 -7.26
C TYR A 262 -13.14 -5.00 -7.86
N PHE A 263 -12.68 -5.99 -7.08
CA PHE A 263 -12.48 -7.34 -7.60
C PHE A 263 -13.78 -7.96 -8.11
N HIS A 264 -14.89 -7.78 -7.39
CA HIS A 264 -16.20 -8.28 -7.80
C HIS A 264 -16.70 -7.63 -9.11
N LEU A 265 -16.71 -6.30 -9.18
CA LEU A 265 -17.24 -5.57 -10.33
C LEU A 265 -16.33 -5.69 -11.55
N HIS A 266 -15.01 -5.66 -11.36
CA HIS A 266 -14.06 -5.74 -12.46
C HIS A 266 -13.94 -7.15 -13.02
N TYR A 267 -13.66 -8.15 -12.18
CA TYR A 267 -13.39 -9.52 -12.66
C TYR A 267 -14.64 -10.37 -12.83
N SER A 268 -15.67 -10.21 -11.97
CA SER A 268 -16.90 -11.01 -12.11
C SER A 268 -17.91 -10.40 -13.07
N ARG A 269 -18.01 -9.07 -13.13
CA ARG A 269 -19.00 -8.36 -13.99
C ARG A 269 -18.39 -7.72 -15.24
N GLY A 270 -17.07 -7.66 -15.37
CA GLY A 270 -16.40 -7.05 -16.53
C GLY A 270 -16.64 -5.54 -16.66
N TRP A 271 -17.02 -4.86 -15.57
CA TRP A 271 -17.29 -3.43 -15.62
C TRP A 271 -16.02 -2.64 -15.83
N ASN A 272 -16.09 -1.57 -16.61
CA ASN A 272 -15.02 -0.59 -16.76
C ASN A 272 -15.02 0.40 -15.58
N THR A 273 -13.94 1.19 -15.44
CA THR A 273 -13.76 2.14 -14.33
C THR A 273 -14.94 3.11 -14.19
N TRP A 274 -15.45 3.64 -15.29
CA TRP A 274 -16.56 4.61 -15.30
C TRP A 274 -17.87 4.07 -14.71
N LYS A 275 -18.15 2.77 -14.83
CA LYS A 275 -19.30 2.14 -14.18
C LYS A 275 -19.09 1.88 -12.69
N ARG A 276 -17.85 1.71 -12.26
CA ARG A 276 -17.50 1.41 -10.86
C ARG A 276 -17.41 2.66 -9.99
N VAL A 277 -16.81 3.74 -10.52
CA VAL A 277 -16.56 5.00 -9.78
C VAL A 277 -17.83 5.57 -9.13
N PRO A 278 -19.00 5.66 -9.79
CA PRO A 278 -20.21 6.14 -9.14
C PRO A 278 -20.63 5.31 -7.92
N ILE A 279 -20.46 3.99 -7.98
CA ILE A 279 -20.75 3.11 -6.84
C ILE A 279 -19.80 3.38 -5.69
N TYR A 280 -18.50 3.56 -5.98
CA TYR A 280 -17.53 3.87 -4.95
C TYR A 280 -17.82 5.21 -4.28
N VAL A 281 -18.16 6.24 -5.06
CA VAL A 281 -18.49 7.57 -4.52
C VAL A 281 -19.71 7.51 -3.61
N ILE A 282 -20.77 6.82 -4.02
CA ILE A 282 -21.97 6.63 -3.18
C ILE A 282 -21.58 5.89 -1.90
N PHE A 283 -20.79 4.82 -2.00
CA PHE A 283 -20.32 4.05 -0.85
C PHE A 283 -19.49 4.92 0.10
N ILE A 284 -18.56 5.73 -0.43
CA ILE A 284 -17.71 6.64 0.35
C ILE A 284 -18.58 7.62 1.15
N TYR A 285 -19.56 8.29 0.52
CA TYR A 285 -20.44 9.22 1.23
C TYR A 285 -21.27 8.53 2.32
N VAL A 286 -21.80 7.34 2.05
CA VAL A 286 -22.54 6.56 3.06
C VAL A 286 -21.63 6.16 4.22
N TRP A 287 -20.39 5.76 3.91
CA TRP A 287 -19.40 5.34 4.90
C TRP A 287 -18.94 6.51 5.77
N GLU A 288 -18.59 7.63 5.16
CA GLU A 288 -18.20 8.87 5.83
C GLU A 288 -19.32 9.39 6.73
N LEU A 289 -20.56 9.39 6.25
CA LEU A 289 -21.73 9.75 7.07
C LEU A 289 -21.91 8.80 8.25
N SER A 290 -21.78 7.48 8.04
CA SER A 290 -21.95 6.47 9.09
C SER A 290 -20.89 6.60 10.19
N TRP A 291 -19.62 6.75 9.81
CA TRP A 291 -18.54 7.00 10.77
C TRP A 291 -18.68 8.36 11.45
N GLY A 292 -19.07 9.39 10.70
CA GLY A 292 -19.31 10.73 11.24
C GLY A 292 -20.39 10.73 12.32
N LEU A 293 -21.51 10.02 12.10
CA LEU A 293 -22.57 9.86 13.08
C LEU A 293 -22.08 9.09 14.31
N GLY A 294 -21.41 7.95 14.12
CA GLY A 294 -20.89 7.12 15.22
C GLY A 294 -19.79 7.80 16.05
N LEU A 295 -18.92 8.58 15.42
CA LEU A 295 -17.89 9.35 16.14
C LEU A 295 -18.48 10.56 16.85
N ARG A 296 -19.53 11.16 16.28
CA ARG A 296 -20.21 12.31 16.89
C ARG A 296 -20.92 11.93 18.20
N THR A 297 -21.50 10.73 18.31
CA THR A 297 -22.12 10.27 19.57
C THR A 297 -21.13 10.13 20.71
N CYS A 298 -19.86 9.81 20.40
CA CYS A 298 -18.77 9.70 21.38
C CYS A 298 -17.92 10.97 21.52
N GLY A 299 -18.28 12.08 20.85
CA GLY A 299 -17.48 13.31 20.85
C GLY A 299 -16.10 13.18 20.16
N ALA A 300 -15.90 12.12 19.38
CA ALA A 300 -14.64 11.78 18.73
C ALA A 300 -14.55 12.29 17.27
N CYS A 301 -15.62 12.86 16.74
CA CYS A 301 -15.65 13.37 15.36
C CYS A 301 -14.70 14.57 15.20
N SER A 302 -13.74 14.44 14.29
CA SER A 302 -12.66 15.41 14.08
C SER A 302 -12.94 16.44 12.99
N TRP A 303 -14.04 16.32 12.25
CA TRP A 303 -14.38 17.23 11.15
C TRP A 303 -15.79 17.81 11.29
N ASP A 304 -15.98 18.99 10.70
CA ASP A 304 -17.28 19.66 10.58
C ASP A 304 -17.34 20.51 9.30
N TYR A 305 -18.16 20.07 8.35
CA TYR A 305 -18.39 20.71 7.05
C TYR A 305 -19.58 21.67 7.04
N SER A 306 -20.15 22.04 8.19
CA SER A 306 -21.34 22.92 8.28
C SER A 306 -21.15 24.27 7.59
N HIS A 307 -19.90 24.73 7.46
CA HIS A 307 -19.52 25.97 6.79
C HIS A 307 -19.52 25.87 5.26
N TYR A 308 -19.51 24.67 4.68
CA TYR A 308 -19.58 24.48 3.23
C TYR A 308 -21.03 24.42 2.75
N PRO A 309 -21.32 24.94 1.54
CA PRO A 309 -22.61 24.70 0.89
C PRO A 309 -22.78 23.21 0.58
N LEU A 310 -24.04 22.79 0.38
CA LEU A 310 -24.39 21.40 0.06
C LEU A 310 -23.88 20.38 1.10
N ASN A 311 -23.69 20.82 2.34
CA ASN A 311 -23.39 19.91 3.43
C ASN A 311 -24.65 19.20 3.91
N PHE A 312 -24.47 17.99 4.42
CA PHE A 312 -25.52 17.24 5.11
C PHE A 312 -25.06 16.94 6.53
N MET A 313 -25.78 17.51 7.51
CA MET A 313 -25.48 17.43 8.95
C MET A 313 -24.06 17.89 9.34
N GLY A 314 -23.38 18.67 8.48
CA GLY A 314 -21.96 18.99 8.63
C GLY A 314 -21.03 17.77 8.58
N LEU A 315 -21.51 16.58 8.20
CA LEU A 315 -20.71 15.35 8.19
C LEU A 315 -20.18 14.99 6.80
N ILE A 316 -20.94 15.32 5.75
CA ILE A 316 -20.53 15.17 4.36
C ILE A 316 -20.84 16.46 3.61
N THR A 317 -20.09 16.74 2.54
CA THR A 317 -20.38 17.84 1.62
C THR A 317 -20.26 17.40 0.17
N LEU A 318 -21.26 17.73 -0.65
CA LEU A 318 -21.22 17.44 -2.09
C LEU A 318 -20.14 18.25 -2.82
N MET A 319 -19.60 19.30 -2.21
CA MET A 319 -18.47 20.05 -2.75
C MET A 319 -17.21 19.18 -2.92
N TYR A 320 -17.08 18.09 -2.16
CA TYR A 320 -15.94 17.16 -2.25
C TYR A 320 -16.14 16.08 -3.32
N LEU A 321 -17.27 16.09 -4.04
CA LEU A 321 -17.54 15.13 -5.12
C LEU A 321 -16.40 15.03 -6.16
N PRO A 322 -15.79 16.12 -6.67
CA PRO A 322 -14.66 16.01 -7.58
C PRO A 322 -13.46 15.28 -6.97
N GLY A 323 -13.18 15.52 -5.69
CA GLY A 323 -12.13 14.84 -4.92
C GLY A 323 -12.42 13.35 -4.77
N TRP A 324 -13.66 12.98 -4.46
CA TRP A 324 -14.06 11.58 -4.33
C TRP A 324 -14.04 10.81 -5.65
N ILE A 325 -14.37 11.46 -6.76
CA ILE A 325 -14.21 10.88 -8.10
C ILE A 325 -12.74 10.60 -8.37
N PHE A 326 -11.86 11.58 -8.12
CA PHE A 326 -10.42 11.42 -8.28
C PHE A 326 -9.87 10.27 -7.42
N LEU A 327 -10.23 10.25 -6.13
CA LEU A 327 -9.79 9.22 -5.19
C LEU A 327 -10.33 7.83 -5.59
N SER A 328 -11.54 7.74 -6.13
CA SER A 328 -12.13 6.50 -6.62
C SER A 328 -11.36 5.92 -7.82
N VAL A 329 -10.94 6.77 -8.76
CA VAL A 329 -10.09 6.35 -9.89
C VAL A 329 -8.70 5.95 -9.40
N TYR A 330 -8.14 6.71 -8.46
CA TYR A 330 -6.86 6.41 -7.84
C TYR A 330 -6.88 5.08 -7.09
N GLN A 331 -7.94 4.79 -6.34
CA GLN A 331 -8.14 3.53 -5.61
C GLN A 331 -8.20 2.32 -6.56
N ASP A 332 -8.77 2.46 -7.76
CA ASP A 332 -8.73 1.42 -8.80
C ASP A 332 -7.30 1.14 -9.28
N LEU A 333 -6.51 2.19 -9.52
CA LEU A 333 -5.10 2.05 -9.90
C LEU A 333 -4.29 1.39 -8.78
N LEU A 334 -4.53 1.82 -7.54
CA LEU A 334 -3.88 1.29 -6.36
C LEU A 334 -4.19 -0.20 -6.16
N SER A 335 -5.46 -0.60 -6.30
CA SER A 335 -5.91 -1.99 -6.19
C SER A 335 -5.22 -2.88 -7.22
N ASN A 336 -5.03 -2.39 -8.45
CA ASN A 336 -4.28 -3.07 -9.50
C ASN A 336 -2.79 -3.27 -9.15
N VAL A 337 -2.15 -2.26 -8.56
CA VAL A 337 -0.75 -2.34 -8.13
C VAL A 337 -0.62 -3.27 -6.93
N LEU A 338 -1.51 -3.15 -5.94
CA LEU A 338 -1.48 -3.92 -4.70
C LEU A 338 -1.75 -5.41 -4.95
N TRP A 339 -2.59 -5.74 -5.93
CA TRP A 339 -2.82 -7.11 -6.39
C TRP A 339 -1.53 -7.82 -6.85
N ARG A 340 -0.55 -7.06 -7.34
CA ARG A 340 0.75 -7.58 -7.79
C ARG A 340 1.74 -7.78 -6.64
N VAL A 341 1.43 -7.29 -5.45
CA VAL A 341 2.26 -7.47 -4.26
C VAL A 341 1.89 -8.78 -3.58
N GLN A 342 2.90 -9.60 -3.29
CA GLN A 342 2.76 -10.89 -2.65
C GLN A 342 3.57 -10.94 -1.37
N TYR A 343 3.02 -11.57 -0.33
CA TYR A 343 3.74 -11.86 0.90
C TYR A 343 4.23 -13.30 0.87
N VAL A 344 5.55 -13.51 1.03
CA VAL A 344 6.12 -14.86 1.11
C VAL A 344 6.20 -15.28 2.59
N PRO A 345 5.34 -16.20 3.06
CA PRO A 345 5.45 -16.72 4.42
C PRO A 345 6.74 -17.54 4.57
N THR A 346 7.33 -17.51 5.77
CA THR A 346 8.41 -18.43 6.13
C THR A 346 7.84 -19.84 6.20
N LYS A 347 8.50 -20.79 5.52
CA LYS A 347 8.24 -22.23 5.70
C LYS A 347 8.52 -22.66 7.13
#